data_AF-A0A4Q3XXK3-F1
#
_entry.id   AF-A0A4Q3XXK3-F1
#
_cell.length_a   1.000
_cell.length_b   1.000
_cell.length_c   1.000
_cell.angle_alpha   90.00
_cell.angle_beta   90.00
_cell.angle_gamma   90.00
#
_symmetry.space_group_name_H-M   'P 1'
#
loop_
_entity.id
_entity.type
_entity.pdbx_description
1 polymer ?
#
loop_
_entity_poly.entity_id
_entity_poly.type
_entity_poly.pdbx_seq_one_letter_code
_entity_poly.pdbx_strand_id
1 'polypeptide(L)'
;LDKFDPANPPQFEPGDHRLGNSGFGAEAIEKLKPKLEKLKARFGDSIEDLSSVALNYILAMPRVACVIPGFRNQRQAACNVQGAGRYLPPDDVKFVEETLHG
;
A
#
# COMPACT_ATOMS: atom_id res chain seq x y z
N LEU A 1 0.23 -7.39 0.09
CA LEU A 1 1.01 -6.15 0.41
C LEU A 1 2.00 -6.53 1.51
N ASP A 2 2.99 -5.70 1.84
CA ASP A 2 4.04 -6.02 2.85
C ASP A 2 4.77 -7.38 2.68
N LYS A 3 5.21 -7.68 1.46
CA LYS A 3 5.77 -9.01 1.13
C LYS A 3 7.30 -9.10 1.17
N PHE A 4 7.98 -7.99 1.38
CA PHE A 4 9.44 -7.93 1.29
C PHE A 4 10.08 -7.96 2.67
N ASP A 5 11.21 -8.64 2.76
CA ASP A 5 11.99 -8.77 3.99
C ASP A 5 13.24 -7.89 3.86
N PRO A 6 13.52 -6.95 4.80
CA PRO A 6 14.74 -6.15 4.74
C PRO A 6 16.01 -6.99 4.88
N ALA A 7 15.95 -8.15 5.55
CA ALA A 7 17.09 -9.07 5.67
C ALA A 7 17.38 -9.83 4.36
N ASN A 8 16.40 -9.89 3.46
CA ASN A 8 16.52 -10.47 2.13
C ASN A 8 15.76 -9.62 1.11
N PRO A 9 16.28 -8.42 0.79
CA PRO A 9 15.59 -7.46 -0.06
C PRO A 9 15.41 -8.05 -1.47
N PRO A 10 14.31 -7.70 -2.17
CA PRO A 10 14.03 -8.27 -3.47
C PRO A 10 15.13 -7.97 -4.48
N GLN A 11 15.50 -9.00 -5.24
CA GLN A 11 16.34 -8.86 -6.42
C GLN A 11 15.44 -8.78 -7.66
N PHE A 12 15.86 -7.97 -8.63
CA PHE A 12 15.14 -7.77 -9.87
C PHE A 12 16.03 -8.10 -11.06
N GLU A 13 15.45 -8.67 -12.11
CA GLU A 13 16.17 -9.04 -13.32
C GLU A 13 16.54 -7.81 -14.17
N PRO A 14 17.58 -7.90 -15.02
CA PRO A 14 17.88 -6.89 -16.03
C PRO A 14 16.64 -6.59 -16.89
N GLY A 15 16.27 -5.31 -17.00
CA GLY A 15 15.10 -4.85 -17.75
C GLY A 15 13.84 -4.62 -16.89
N ASP A 16 13.83 -5.02 -15.62
CA ASP A 16 12.79 -4.58 -14.69
C ASP A 16 13.05 -3.15 -14.21
N HIS A 17 12.09 -2.25 -14.39
CA HIS A 17 12.21 -0.84 -13.96
C HIS A 17 12.46 -0.64 -12.45
N ARG A 18 12.25 -1.65 -11.62
CA ARG A 18 12.53 -1.60 -10.18
C ARG A 18 13.99 -1.86 -9.85
N LEU A 19 14.77 -2.39 -10.79
CA LEU A 19 16.20 -2.60 -10.63
C LEU A 19 16.89 -1.26 -10.32
N GLY A 20 17.64 -1.21 -9.21
CA GLY A 20 18.32 -0.01 -8.75
C GLY A 20 17.43 1.01 -8.01
N ASN A 21 16.14 0.74 -7.83
CA ASN A 21 15.26 1.61 -7.06
C ASN A 21 15.49 1.42 -5.55
N SER A 22 16.01 2.46 -4.89
CA SER A 22 16.34 2.46 -3.46
C SER A 22 15.13 2.19 -2.54
N GLY A 23 13.90 2.47 -3.01
CA GLY A 23 12.67 2.16 -2.28
C GLY A 23 12.44 0.66 -2.05
N PHE A 24 13.13 -0.21 -2.79
CA PHE A 24 13.12 -1.67 -2.57
C PHE A 24 14.39 -2.18 -1.87
N GLY A 25 15.27 -1.29 -1.42
CA GLY A 25 16.46 -1.65 -0.64
C GLY A 25 16.13 -1.97 0.82
N ALA A 26 17.06 -2.64 1.50
CA ALA A 26 16.89 -3.08 2.89
C ALA A 26 16.48 -1.94 3.84
N GLU A 27 17.18 -0.80 3.80
CA GLU A 27 16.91 0.35 4.67
C GLU A 27 15.50 0.93 4.46
N ALA A 28 15.05 1.04 3.21
CA ALA A 28 13.72 1.58 2.91
C ALA A 28 12.62 0.63 3.40
N ILE A 29 12.80 -0.68 3.21
CA ILE A 29 11.87 -1.70 3.68
C ILE A 29 11.83 -1.73 5.22
N GLU A 30 12.99 -1.65 5.88
CA GLU A 30 13.09 -1.63 7.34
C GLU A 30 12.35 -0.42 7.94
N LYS A 31 12.52 0.77 7.36
CA LYS A 31 11.79 1.98 7.78
C LYS A 31 10.29 1.88 7.52
N LEU A 32 9.87 1.15 6.50
CA LEU A 32 8.47 1.00 6.12
C LEU A 32 7.72 0.01 7.03
N LYS A 33 8.37 -1.08 7.47
CA LYS A 33 7.72 -2.14 8.27
C LYS A 33 6.95 -1.63 9.50
N PRO A 34 7.53 -0.82 10.42
CA PRO A 34 6.78 -0.37 11.59
C PRO A 34 5.57 0.51 11.24
N LYS A 35 5.61 1.20 10.09
CA LYS A 35 4.48 1.99 9.58
C LYS A 35 3.37 1.06 9.06
N LEU A 36 3.73 0.00 8.34
CA LEU A 36 2.79 -1.01 7.89
C LEU A 36 2.14 -1.74 9.06
N GLU A 37 2.88 -2.08 10.11
CA GLU A 37 2.31 -2.70 11.33
C GLU A 37 1.25 -1.81 12.00
N LYS A 38 1.47 -0.50 12.08
CA LYS A 38 0.46 0.46 12.57
C LYS A 38 -0.80 0.49 11.70
N LEU A 39 -0.63 0.47 10.37
CA LEU A 39 -1.75 0.44 9.44
C LEU A 39 -2.53 -0.87 9.55
N LYS A 40 -1.84 -2.01 9.64
CA LYS A 40 -2.45 -3.33 9.83
C LYS A 40 -3.25 -3.40 11.14
N ALA A 41 -2.68 -2.88 12.22
CA ALA A 41 -3.35 -2.87 13.52
C ALA A 41 -4.66 -2.06 13.51
N ARG A 42 -4.74 -0.98 12.72
CA ARG A 42 -5.94 -0.13 12.62
C ARG A 42 -6.96 -0.65 11.61
N PHE A 43 -6.50 -1.19 10.47
CA PHE A 43 -7.36 -1.44 9.31
C PHE A 43 -7.49 -2.91 8.90
N GLY A 44 -6.65 -3.80 9.45
CA GLY A 44 -6.57 -5.22 9.09
C GLY A 44 -5.29 -5.57 8.31
N ASP A 45 -4.86 -6.83 8.44
CA ASP A 45 -3.62 -7.37 7.85
C ASP A 45 -3.84 -8.17 6.56
N SER A 46 -5.08 -8.29 6.09
CA SER A 46 -5.32 -8.96 4.81
C SER A 46 -4.79 -8.12 3.64
N ILE A 47 -4.50 -8.78 2.51
CA ILE A 47 -4.11 -8.07 1.29
C ILE A 47 -5.23 -7.13 0.86
N GLU A 48 -6.47 -7.58 1.03
CA GLU A 48 -7.72 -6.91 0.74
C GLU A 48 -7.89 -5.64 1.60
N ASP A 49 -7.62 -5.72 2.90
CA ASP A 49 -7.70 -4.57 3.80
C ASP A 49 -6.64 -3.51 3.46
N LEU A 50 -5.39 -3.93 3.31
CA LEU A 50 -4.30 -3.02 2.97
C LEU A 50 -4.47 -2.39 1.58
N SER A 51 -4.99 -3.14 0.60
CA SER A 51 -5.31 -2.62 -0.73
C SER A 51 -6.45 -1.61 -0.66
N SER A 52 -7.50 -1.94 0.09
CA SER A 52 -8.63 -1.04 0.33
C SER A 52 -8.21 0.29 0.95
N VAL A 53 -7.34 0.28 1.98
CA VAL A 53 -6.86 1.51 2.62
C VAL A 53 -6.05 2.36 1.64
N ALA A 54 -5.12 1.74 0.90
CA ALA A 54 -4.29 2.47 -0.06
C ALA A 54 -5.13 3.16 -1.15
N LEU A 55 -6.12 2.47 -1.70
CA LEU A 55 -6.98 3.02 -2.74
C LEU A 55 -7.92 4.11 -2.20
N ASN A 56 -8.57 3.87 -1.05
CA ASN A 56 -9.53 4.81 -0.49
C ASN A 56 -8.88 6.05 0.13
N TYR A 57 -7.63 5.96 0.60
CA TYR A 57 -6.85 7.13 0.98
C TYR A 57 -6.68 8.10 -0.19
N ILE A 58 -6.33 7.59 -1.37
CA ILE A 58 -6.20 8.43 -2.57
C ILE A 58 -7.56 8.98 -3.02
N LEU A 59 -8.63 8.18 -2.97
CA LEU A 59 -9.99 8.64 -3.27
C LEU A 59 -10.53 9.70 -2.30
N ALA A 60 -10.03 9.74 -1.06
CA ALA A 60 -10.43 10.75 -0.07
C ALA A 60 -9.82 12.14 -0.35
N MET A 61 -8.87 12.25 -1.28
CA MET A 61 -8.23 13.53 -1.59
C MET A 61 -9.18 14.47 -2.36
N PRO A 62 -9.22 15.78 -2.05
CA PRO A 62 -10.25 16.70 -2.58
C PRO A 62 -10.35 16.82 -4.11
N ARG A 63 -9.31 16.43 -4.84
CA ARG A 63 -9.20 16.57 -6.31
C ARG A 63 -9.04 15.24 -7.03
N VAL A 64 -9.42 14.13 -6.39
CA VAL A 64 -9.36 12.80 -6.98
C VAL A 64 -10.78 12.30 -7.23
N ALA A 65 -11.09 12.00 -8.50
CA ALA A 65 -12.38 11.45 -8.88
C ALA A 65 -12.38 9.91 -8.95
N CYS A 66 -11.22 9.30 -9.25
CA CYS A 66 -11.09 7.84 -9.36
C CYS A 66 -9.64 7.40 -9.15
N VAL A 67 -9.47 6.09 -8.93
CA VAL A 67 -8.18 5.39 -8.92
C VAL A 67 -8.20 4.28 -9.96
N ILE A 68 -7.06 4.00 -10.60
CA ILE A 68 -6.95 3.00 -11.67
C ILE A 68 -5.91 1.94 -11.26
N PRO A 69 -6.28 0.97 -10.41
CA PRO A 69 -5.35 -0.06 -9.98
C PRO A 69 -5.17 -1.14 -11.07
N GLY A 70 -3.92 -1.46 -11.40
CA GLY A 70 -3.59 -2.51 -12.36
C GLY A 70 -3.84 -3.92 -11.80
N PHE A 71 -4.07 -4.89 -12.70
CA PHE A 71 -4.20 -6.31 -12.36
C PHE A 71 -3.75 -7.17 -13.55
N ARG A 72 -3.38 -8.43 -13.27
CA ARG A 72 -3.03 -9.45 -14.27
C ARG A 72 -3.89 -10.71 -14.20
N ASN A 73 -4.77 -10.80 -13.19
CA ASN A 73 -5.65 -11.93 -12.99
C ASN A 73 -6.92 -11.52 -12.25
N GLN A 74 -7.91 -12.42 -12.25
CA GLN A 74 -9.22 -12.21 -11.63
C GLN A 74 -9.13 -11.92 -10.13
N ARG A 75 -8.23 -12.61 -9.40
CA ARG A 75 -8.07 -12.40 -7.95
C ARG A 75 -7.64 -10.97 -7.63
N GLN A 76 -6.71 -10.41 -8.41
CA GLN A 76 -6.27 -9.02 -8.25
C GLN A 76 -7.38 -8.03 -8.59
N ALA A 77 -8.15 -8.28 -9.66
CA ALA A 77 -9.30 -7.45 -9.99
C ALA A 77 -10.36 -7.47 -8.86
N ALA A 78 -10.67 -8.65 -8.32
CA ALA A 78 -11.58 -8.82 -7.18
C ALA A 78 -11.10 -8.04 -5.94
N CYS A 79 -9.80 -8.12 -5.63
CA CYS A 79 -9.21 -7.37 -4.51
C CYS A 79 -9.36 -5.85 -4.69
N ASN A 80 -9.17 -5.33 -5.90
CA ASN A 80 -9.32 -3.90 -6.19
C ASN A 80 -10.75 -3.41 -5.99
N VAL A 81 -11.76 -4.20 -6.38
CA VAL A 81 -13.18 -3.81 -6.27
C VAL A 81 -13.76 -4.04 -4.88
N GLN A 82 -13.18 -4.92 -4.07
CA GLN A 82 -13.68 -5.19 -2.72
C GLN A 82 -13.61 -3.96 -1.80
N GLY A 83 -12.63 -3.09 -2.03
CA GLY A 83 -12.51 -1.81 -1.33
C GLY A 83 -13.48 -0.73 -1.84
N ALA A 84 -14.22 -0.96 -2.93
CA ALA A 84 -15.12 0.04 -3.48
C ALA A 84 -16.27 0.34 -2.52
N GLY A 85 -16.53 1.64 -2.28
CA GLY A 85 -17.57 2.08 -1.36
C GLY A 85 -17.17 2.13 0.11
N ARG A 86 -15.95 1.69 0.49
CA ARG A 86 -15.40 1.98 1.82
C ARG A 86 -15.01 3.45 1.89
N TYR A 87 -15.62 4.19 2.79
CA TYR A 87 -15.25 5.57 3.09
C TYR A 87 -14.13 5.59 4.15
N LEU A 88 -13.03 6.29 3.87
CA LEU A 88 -12.03 6.63 4.90
C LEU A 88 -12.45 7.96 5.55
N PRO A 89 -12.88 7.97 6.82
CA PRO A 89 -13.22 9.20 7.52
C PRO A 89 -11.98 10.09 7.70
N PRO A 90 -12.15 11.41 7.93
CA PRO A 90 -11.03 12.35 8.04
C PRO A 90 -9.99 11.95 9.09
N ASP A 91 -10.42 11.37 10.22
CA ASP A 91 -9.53 10.89 11.27
C ASP A 91 -8.65 9.71 10.82
N ASP A 92 -9.17 8.84 9.95
CA ASP A 92 -8.40 7.72 9.38
C ASP A 92 -7.45 8.22 8.28
N VAL A 93 -7.86 9.20 7.49
CA VAL A 93 -6.97 9.87 6.53
C VAL A 93 -5.79 10.50 7.27
N LYS A 94 -6.07 11.27 8.34
CA LYS A 94 -5.04 11.89 9.19
C LYS A 94 -4.12 10.84 9.81
N PHE A 95 -4.67 9.73 10.29
CA PHE A 95 -3.88 8.63 10.84
C PHE A 95 -2.91 8.04 9.79
N VAL A 96 -3.36 7.85 8.54
CA VAL A 96 -2.50 7.36 7.46
C VAL A 96 -1.38 8.36 7.16
N GLU A 97 -1.69 9.65 7.06
CA GLU A 97 -0.71 10.72 6.83
C GLU A 97 0.36 10.77 7.94
N GLU A 98 -0.06 10.80 9.20
CA GLU A 98 0.83 10.84 10.35
C GLU A 98 1.70 9.57 10.44
N THR A 99 1.13 8.41 10.10
CA THR A 99 1.86 7.14 10.11
C THR A 99 2.92 7.09 9.01
N LEU A 100 2.65 7.66 7.84
CA LEU A 100 3.56 7.61 6.70
C LEU A 100 4.61 8.72 6.70
N HIS A 101 4.27 9.92 7.19
CA HIS A 101 5.19 11.07 7.25
C HIS A 101 5.98 11.21 8.55
N GLY A 102 5.53 10.56 9.63
CA GLY A 102 6.25 10.48 10.90
C GLY A 102 7.45 9.54 10.91
#